data_AF-A0A1J8PQV9-F1
#
_entry.id   AF-A0A1J8PQV9-F1
#
_cell.length_a   1.000
_cell.length_b   1.000
_cell.length_c   1.000
_cell.angle_alpha   90.00
_cell.angle_beta   90.00
_cell.angle_gamma   90.00
#
_symmetry.space_group_name_H-M   'P 1'
#
loop_
_entity.id
_entity.type
_entity.pdbx_description
1 polymer ?
#
loop_
_entity_poly.entity_id
_entity_poly.type
_entity_poly.pdbx_seq_one_letter_code
_entity_poly.pdbx_strand_id
1 'polypeptide(L)'
;SSAVDLSAIASGTGGFVIGGESAWDSSGHSVSSAGDVNGDGLDDLIVGADHADPANKSAAGKSYVVFGKTNASAINLSAIASGTGGFVMNGENANDFSAFSVSSAGDVNGDGLDDLIVGAFFAGFDAYYGTGKSYVVFGKKDKVAVDLSIIASGTGGFVINGENTNDLSGRSVSSAGDVNGDGLDDLIVGAYQADPDNKSNAGKSYVVFGKTDKDAVNLSTLGTGGFVINGENADDSSGISVSSAGDVNGDGLDDLIVGAYQADPDNKSNAGKSYVVFGKTDKDAVNLSTLGTGGFVINGENADDSSGISVSSAGDVNGDGLDDLIVGAYWADP
;
A
#
# COMPACT_ATOMS: atom_id res chain seq x y z
N SER A 1 3.14 -2.53 31.63
CA SER A 1 4.43 -2.71 30.94
C SER A 1 5.34 -1.54 31.27
N SER A 2 6.66 -1.72 31.24
CA SER A 2 7.61 -0.60 31.25
C SER A 2 7.68 0.03 29.86
N ALA A 3 7.89 1.35 29.76
CA ALA A 3 8.05 2.03 28.49
C ALA A 3 9.24 1.48 27.69
N VAL A 4 9.14 1.49 26.36
CA VAL A 4 10.26 1.20 25.46
C VAL A 4 11.08 2.47 25.29
N ASP A 5 12.39 2.39 25.57
CA ASP A 5 13.33 3.52 25.40
C ASP A 5 14.10 3.36 24.08
N LEU A 6 13.90 4.30 23.15
CA LEU A 6 14.57 4.26 21.85
C LEU A 6 16.09 4.37 21.94
N SER A 7 16.63 4.98 23.01
CA SER A 7 18.07 5.02 23.24
C SER A 7 18.62 3.64 23.61
N ALA A 8 17.83 2.81 24.30
CA ALA A 8 18.17 1.42 24.57
C ALA A 8 18.15 0.60 23.28
N ILE A 9 17.16 0.81 22.40
CA ILE A 9 17.09 0.17 21.06
C ILE A 9 18.30 0.57 20.22
N ALA A 10 18.67 1.85 20.21
CA ALA A 10 19.87 2.33 19.52
C ALA A 10 21.17 1.72 20.06
N SER A 11 21.19 1.34 21.34
CA SER A 11 22.29 0.58 21.95
C SER A 11 22.22 -0.94 21.72
N GLY A 12 21.22 -1.43 20.98
CA GLY A 12 21.03 -2.85 20.66
C GLY A 12 20.28 -3.65 21.72
N THR A 13 19.55 -3.00 22.62
CA THR A 13 18.76 -3.67 23.67
C THR A 13 17.28 -3.62 23.32
N GLY A 14 16.65 -4.80 23.15
CA GLY A 14 15.20 -4.92 22.91
C GLY A 14 14.75 -4.68 21.47
N GLY A 15 15.68 -4.44 20.54
CA GLY A 15 15.42 -4.19 19.13
C GLY A 15 16.69 -3.79 18.39
N PHE A 16 16.56 -3.30 17.16
CA PHE A 16 17.67 -2.80 16.35
C PHE A 16 17.28 -1.53 15.58
N VAL A 17 18.28 -0.79 15.11
CA VAL A 17 18.10 0.41 14.29
C VAL A 17 18.40 0.09 12.83
N ILE A 18 17.63 0.69 11.93
CA ILE A 18 17.90 0.73 10.49
C ILE A 18 18.35 2.15 10.13
N GLY A 19 19.60 2.31 9.71
CA GLY A 19 20.14 3.59 9.24
C GLY A 19 19.99 3.75 7.74
N GLY A 20 19.58 4.95 7.29
CA GLY A 20 19.43 5.30 5.87
C GLY A 20 20.73 5.22 5.06
N GLU A 21 20.61 5.06 3.73
CA GLU A 21 21.75 4.99 2.81
C GLU A 21 22.42 6.36 2.62
N SER A 22 21.64 7.39 2.25
CA SER A 22 22.12 8.76 2.05
C SER A 22 21.23 9.80 2.73
N ALA A 23 21.77 11.00 2.93
CA ALA A 23 21.00 12.13 3.45
C ALA A 23 19.94 12.57 2.45
N TRP A 24 18.77 12.98 2.94
CA TRP A 24 17.61 13.46 2.16
C TRP A 24 16.87 12.42 1.31
N ASP A 25 17.27 11.14 1.36
CA ASP A 25 16.56 10.05 0.68
C ASP A 25 15.16 9.75 1.27
N SER A 26 14.82 10.31 2.44
CA SER A 26 13.56 10.06 3.17
C SER A 26 13.33 8.58 3.48
N SER A 27 14.39 7.81 3.74
CA SER A 27 14.26 6.41 4.15
C SER A 27 13.40 6.27 5.40
N GLY A 28 12.40 5.39 5.35
CA GLY A 28 11.40 5.23 6.41
C GLY A 28 10.17 6.11 6.23
N HIS A 29 10.02 6.80 5.08
CA HIS A 29 8.79 7.51 4.73
C HIS A 29 7.57 6.57 4.77
N SER A 30 7.74 5.36 4.24
CA SER A 30 6.81 4.24 4.37
C SER A 30 7.57 2.98 4.75
N VAL A 31 7.03 2.21 5.68
CA VAL A 31 7.58 0.92 6.12
C VAL A 31 6.42 -0.05 6.27
N SER A 32 6.68 -1.32 5.97
CA SER A 32 5.71 -2.40 6.19
C SER A 32 6.42 -3.72 6.44
N SER A 33 5.75 -4.65 7.12
CA SER A 33 6.13 -6.06 7.02
C SER A 33 6.11 -6.45 5.54
N ALA A 34 7.11 -7.23 5.12
CA ALA A 34 7.19 -7.75 3.77
C ALA A 34 6.75 -9.22 3.68
N GLY A 35 6.50 -9.88 4.82
CA GLY A 35 6.34 -11.34 4.85
C GLY A 35 7.65 -12.08 4.57
N ASP A 36 7.63 -13.38 4.36
CA ASP A 36 8.81 -14.20 4.03
C ASP A 36 9.11 -14.17 2.53
N VAL A 37 9.63 -13.02 2.06
CA VAL A 37 9.95 -12.75 0.65
C VAL A 37 11.05 -13.68 0.13
N ASN A 38 11.85 -14.25 1.03
CA ASN A 38 13.03 -15.04 0.68
C ASN A 38 12.90 -16.55 1.00
N GLY A 39 11.83 -16.95 1.69
CA GLY A 39 11.50 -18.34 2.01
C GLY A 39 12.43 -18.95 3.06
N ASP A 40 12.92 -18.17 4.02
CA ASP A 40 13.74 -18.65 5.14
C ASP A 40 12.98 -18.84 6.46
N GLY A 41 11.68 -18.54 6.46
CA GLY A 41 10.76 -18.68 7.59
C GLY A 41 10.82 -17.52 8.58
N LEU A 42 11.47 -16.41 8.23
CA LEU A 42 11.45 -15.18 9.00
C LEU A 42 10.79 -14.08 8.17
N ASP A 43 9.86 -13.35 8.77
CA ASP A 43 9.29 -12.17 8.12
C ASP A 43 10.38 -11.12 7.84
N ASP A 44 10.36 -10.63 6.62
CA ASP A 44 11.21 -9.57 6.10
C ASP A 44 10.53 -8.20 6.30
N LEU A 45 11.26 -7.12 6.04
CA LEU A 45 10.76 -5.74 6.12
C LEU A 45 10.99 -5.03 4.79
N ILE A 46 10.02 -4.23 4.34
CA ILE A 46 10.21 -3.27 3.25
C ILE A 46 10.29 -1.84 3.79
N VAL A 47 11.30 -1.09 3.35
CA VAL A 47 11.54 0.31 3.73
C VAL A 47 11.60 1.17 2.48
N GLY A 48 10.70 2.15 2.37
CA GLY A 48 10.69 3.13 1.27
C GLY A 48 11.55 4.36 1.53
N ALA A 49 12.18 4.86 0.47
CA ALA A 49 12.99 6.07 0.42
C ALA A 49 12.67 6.80 -0.89
N ASP A 50 11.57 7.53 -0.89
CA ASP A 50 10.92 8.09 -2.09
C ASP A 50 11.69 9.23 -2.76
N HIS A 51 12.59 9.88 -2.02
CA HIS A 51 13.45 10.95 -2.51
C HIS A 51 14.84 10.47 -2.95
N ALA A 52 15.12 9.16 -2.88
CA ALA A 52 16.41 8.63 -3.29
C ALA A 52 16.66 8.79 -4.80
N ASP A 53 17.93 8.92 -5.16
CA ASP A 53 18.40 9.21 -6.54
C ASP A 53 19.15 8.01 -7.19
N PRO A 54 18.53 6.83 -7.38
CA PRO A 54 19.21 5.69 -7.97
C PRO A 54 19.68 6.00 -9.40
N ALA A 55 20.91 5.59 -9.71
CA ALA A 55 21.53 5.81 -11.03
C ALA A 55 21.47 7.27 -11.54
N ASN A 56 21.51 8.26 -10.62
CA ASN A 56 21.37 9.70 -10.89
C ASN A 56 20.00 10.13 -11.44
N LYS A 57 18.94 9.35 -11.18
CA LYS A 57 17.56 9.74 -11.49
C LYS A 57 16.96 10.43 -10.27
N SER A 58 16.88 11.77 -10.32
CA SER A 58 16.38 12.58 -9.19
C SER A 58 15.01 12.09 -8.72
N ALA A 59 14.84 11.84 -7.42
CA ALA A 59 13.58 11.41 -6.79
C ALA A 59 12.86 10.28 -7.56
N ALA A 60 13.63 9.36 -8.14
CA ALA A 60 13.04 8.13 -8.68
C ALA A 60 12.58 7.20 -7.55
N GLY A 61 13.21 7.30 -6.39
CA GLY A 61 12.92 6.53 -5.19
C GLY A 61 13.65 5.19 -5.14
N LYS A 62 13.82 4.68 -3.92
CA LYS A 62 14.34 3.33 -3.65
C LYS A 62 13.48 2.64 -2.61
N SER A 63 13.28 1.34 -2.77
CA SER A 63 12.75 0.46 -1.72
C SER A 63 13.83 -0.52 -1.29
N TYR A 64 13.95 -0.80 0.00
CA TYR A 64 14.90 -1.77 0.53
C TYR A 64 14.14 -2.91 1.17
N VAL A 65 14.37 -4.13 0.69
CA VAL A 65 13.88 -5.35 1.32
C VAL A 65 14.97 -5.83 2.25
N VAL A 66 14.68 -5.82 3.53
CA VAL A 66 15.57 -6.18 4.63
C VAL A 66 15.16 -7.56 5.09
N PHE A 67 16.02 -8.55 4.87
CA PHE A 67 15.71 -9.91 5.28
C PHE A 67 15.69 -10.06 6.81
N GLY A 68 14.73 -10.83 7.28
CA GLY A 68 14.49 -11.15 8.67
C GLY A 68 15.74 -11.74 9.33
N LYS A 69 15.92 -11.42 10.61
CA LYS A 69 17.05 -11.95 11.39
C LYS A 69 16.73 -12.03 12.86
N THR A 70 17.38 -12.97 13.54
CA THR A 70 17.17 -13.25 14.98
C THR A 70 18.08 -12.45 15.91
N ASN A 71 19.09 -11.75 15.38
CA ASN A 71 19.99 -10.92 16.18
C ASN A 71 19.56 -9.45 16.19
N ALA A 72 20.02 -8.70 17.20
CA ALA A 72 19.71 -7.28 17.38
C ALA A 72 20.74 -6.32 16.74
N SER A 73 21.61 -6.80 15.84
CA SER A 73 22.60 -5.94 15.19
C SER A 73 21.91 -4.85 14.34
N ALA A 74 22.42 -3.63 14.38
CA ALA A 74 21.91 -2.56 13.53
C ALA A 74 22.09 -2.90 12.04
N ILE A 75 21.20 -2.37 11.21
CA ILE A 75 21.20 -2.51 9.76
C ILE A 75 21.50 -1.16 9.15
N ASN A 76 22.25 -1.13 8.05
CA ASN A 76 22.45 0.06 7.25
C ASN A 76 21.94 -0.22 5.85
N LEU A 77 21.08 0.63 5.31
CA LEU A 77 20.47 0.45 3.99
C LEU A 77 21.51 0.46 2.87
N SER A 78 22.67 1.08 3.05
CA SER A 78 23.81 0.95 2.11
C SER A 78 24.32 -0.49 2.01
N ALA A 79 24.25 -1.28 3.10
CA ALA A 79 24.62 -2.69 3.08
C ALA A 79 23.59 -3.51 2.30
N ILE A 80 22.30 -3.21 2.48
CA ILE A 80 21.20 -3.82 1.72
C ILE A 80 21.35 -3.51 0.22
N ALA A 81 21.64 -2.25 -0.14
CA ALA A 81 21.91 -1.83 -1.51
C ALA A 81 23.11 -2.55 -2.15
N SER A 82 24.09 -2.95 -1.33
CA SER A 82 25.24 -3.76 -1.76
C SER A 82 24.98 -5.27 -1.79
N GLY A 83 23.75 -5.71 -1.52
CA GLY A 83 23.34 -7.12 -1.55
C GLY A 83 23.65 -7.90 -0.26
N THR A 84 23.85 -7.21 0.86
CA THR A 84 24.09 -7.83 2.18
C THR A 84 22.85 -7.70 3.05
N GLY A 85 22.26 -8.84 3.43
CA GLY A 85 21.10 -8.89 4.34
C GLY A 85 19.76 -8.53 3.69
N GLY A 86 19.69 -8.49 2.36
CA GLY A 86 18.49 -8.14 1.61
C GLY A 86 18.85 -7.64 0.21
N PHE A 87 17.91 -6.97 -0.46
CA PHE A 87 18.12 -6.34 -1.77
C PHE A 87 17.44 -4.98 -1.86
N VAL A 88 17.85 -4.18 -2.85
CA VAL A 88 17.27 -2.87 -3.15
C VAL A 88 16.48 -2.93 -4.47
N MET A 89 15.38 -2.18 -4.52
CA MET A 89 14.64 -1.86 -5.73
C MET A 89 14.87 -0.39 -6.08
N ASN A 90 15.30 -0.12 -7.30
CA ASN A 90 15.55 1.23 -7.80
C ASN A 90 14.39 1.72 -8.67
N GLY A 91 13.95 2.95 -8.44
CA GLY A 91 12.92 3.62 -9.22
C GLY A 91 13.16 3.65 -10.73
N GLU A 92 12.06 3.61 -11.49
CA GLU A 92 12.10 3.53 -12.96
C GLU A 92 12.60 4.82 -13.59
N ASN A 93 11.95 5.96 -13.34
CA ASN A 93 12.29 7.26 -13.91
C ASN A 93 12.43 8.35 -12.84
N ALA A 94 13.07 9.46 -13.21
CA ALA A 94 13.21 10.60 -12.32
C ALA A 94 11.84 11.24 -12.01
N ASN A 95 11.63 11.63 -10.76
CA ASN A 95 10.39 12.19 -10.21
C ASN A 95 9.19 11.25 -10.23
N ASP A 96 9.41 9.93 -10.32
CA ASP A 96 8.33 8.96 -10.13
C ASP A 96 7.91 8.85 -8.64
N PHE A 97 8.80 9.22 -7.72
CA PHE A 97 8.63 9.06 -6.27
C PHE A 97 8.19 7.63 -5.90
N SER A 98 8.83 6.62 -6.51
CA SER A 98 8.57 5.24 -6.12
C SER A 98 8.91 5.03 -4.65
N ALA A 99 8.26 4.08 -4.00
CA ALA A 99 8.42 3.82 -2.56
C ALA A 99 7.83 4.88 -1.63
N PHE A 100 7.02 5.81 -2.16
CA PHE A 100 6.21 6.71 -1.33
C PHE A 100 5.27 5.91 -0.41
N SER A 101 4.70 4.82 -0.94
CA SER A 101 3.94 3.81 -0.22
C SER A 101 4.48 2.43 -0.60
N VAL A 102 4.77 1.61 0.41
CA VAL A 102 5.23 0.23 0.27
C VAL A 102 4.43 -0.69 1.17
N SER A 103 4.21 -1.92 0.73
CA SER A 103 3.56 -2.97 1.53
C SER A 103 4.03 -4.36 1.09
N SER A 104 3.90 -5.35 1.96
CA SER A 104 3.71 -6.73 1.49
C SER A 104 2.49 -6.76 0.56
N ALA A 105 2.58 -7.59 -0.47
CA ALA A 105 1.48 -7.94 -1.35
C ALA A 105 0.84 -9.30 -0.95
N GLY A 106 1.47 -10.08 -0.06
CA GLY A 106 1.15 -11.49 0.12
C GLY A 106 1.65 -12.33 -1.06
N ASP A 107 1.24 -13.59 -1.16
CA ASP A 107 1.59 -14.47 -2.29
C ASP A 107 0.61 -14.27 -3.45
N VAL A 108 0.79 -13.17 -4.19
CA VAL A 108 -0.12 -12.80 -5.29
C VAL A 108 0.05 -13.70 -6.52
N ASN A 109 1.10 -14.51 -6.56
CA ASN A 109 1.45 -15.33 -7.72
C ASN A 109 1.41 -16.85 -7.46
N GLY A 110 1.21 -17.26 -6.21
CA GLY A 110 1.03 -18.64 -5.78
C GLY A 110 2.32 -19.46 -5.76
N ASP A 111 3.49 -18.84 -5.59
CA ASP A 111 4.78 -19.55 -5.52
C ASP A 111 5.26 -19.86 -4.10
N GLY A 112 4.50 -19.43 -3.10
CA GLY A 112 4.75 -19.64 -1.68
C GLY A 112 5.79 -18.70 -1.08
N LEU A 113 6.15 -17.62 -1.78
CA LEU A 113 6.91 -16.50 -1.24
C LEU A 113 6.00 -15.28 -1.15
N ASP A 114 6.18 -14.47 -0.11
CA ASP A 114 5.49 -13.20 -0.05
C ASP A 114 6.06 -12.23 -1.10
N ASP A 115 5.15 -11.57 -1.82
CA ASP A 115 5.45 -10.57 -2.83
C ASP A 115 5.36 -9.16 -2.23
N LEU A 116 5.72 -8.15 -3.04
CA LEU A 116 5.83 -6.76 -2.61
C LEU A 116 5.07 -5.85 -3.55
N ILE A 117 4.43 -4.81 -3.01
CA ILE A 117 3.86 -3.72 -3.82
C ILE A 117 4.53 -2.38 -3.47
N VAL A 118 4.91 -1.64 -4.52
CA VAL A 118 5.59 -0.35 -4.42
C VAL A 118 4.82 0.68 -5.25
N GLY A 119 4.27 1.70 -4.58
CA GLY A 119 3.58 2.82 -5.22
C GLY A 119 4.55 3.89 -5.74
N ALA A 120 4.26 4.41 -6.93
CA ALA A 120 4.98 5.50 -7.60
C ALA A 120 3.96 6.48 -8.21
N PHE A 121 3.34 7.28 -7.34
CA PHE A 121 2.14 8.04 -7.65
C PHE A 121 2.34 9.19 -8.65
N PHE A 122 3.59 9.59 -8.91
CA PHE A 122 3.91 10.56 -9.96
C PHE A 122 4.43 9.91 -11.26
N ALA A 123 4.53 8.59 -11.33
CA ALA A 123 4.98 7.90 -12.53
C ALA A 123 4.03 8.08 -13.73
N GLY A 124 4.59 7.92 -14.94
CA GLY A 124 3.87 8.19 -16.20
C GLY A 124 3.96 9.67 -16.65
N PHE A 125 4.97 10.38 -16.16
CA PHE A 125 5.14 11.82 -16.30
C PHE A 125 5.65 12.24 -17.70
N ASP A 126 4.74 12.55 -18.63
CA ASP A 126 5.05 13.40 -19.78
C ASP A 126 4.39 14.79 -19.57
N ALA A 127 5.16 15.71 -18.98
CA ALA A 127 4.85 17.14 -18.83
C ALA A 127 3.69 17.54 -17.88
N TYR A 128 3.77 17.16 -16.60
CA TYR A 128 3.09 17.76 -15.43
C TYR A 128 1.95 16.98 -14.75
N TYR A 129 1.45 15.87 -15.31
CA TYR A 129 0.28 15.17 -14.75
C TYR A 129 0.41 13.64 -14.87
N GLY A 130 1.09 13.00 -13.92
CA GLY A 130 1.28 11.54 -13.92
C GLY A 130 -0.05 10.79 -13.69
N THR A 131 -0.23 9.65 -14.36
CA THR A 131 -1.33 8.72 -14.06
C THR A 131 -1.08 7.96 -12.75
N GLY A 132 0.19 7.90 -12.33
CA GLY A 132 0.68 7.02 -11.28
C GLY A 132 0.91 5.59 -11.81
N LYS A 133 1.78 4.87 -11.10
CA LYS A 133 2.02 3.43 -11.28
C LYS A 133 2.17 2.77 -9.91
N SER A 134 1.92 1.47 -9.87
CA SER A 134 2.38 0.58 -8.81
C SER A 134 3.14 -0.59 -9.41
N TYR A 135 4.14 -1.10 -8.69
CA TYR A 135 4.94 -2.25 -9.13
C TYR A 135 4.74 -3.38 -8.15
N VAL A 136 4.35 -4.54 -8.68
CA VAL A 136 4.27 -5.79 -7.93
C VAL A 136 5.54 -6.55 -8.23
N VAL A 137 6.34 -6.81 -7.19
CA VAL A 137 7.66 -7.44 -7.29
C VAL A 137 7.60 -8.77 -6.57
N PHE A 138 7.86 -9.85 -7.31
CA PHE A 138 7.75 -11.18 -6.76
C PHE A 138 8.89 -11.50 -5.79
N GLY A 139 8.55 -12.29 -4.78
CA GLY A 139 9.49 -12.79 -3.78
C GLY A 139 10.67 -13.52 -4.41
N LYS A 140 11.84 -13.39 -3.80
CA LYS A 140 13.06 -14.06 -4.28
C LYS A 140 14.12 -14.23 -3.21
N LYS A 141 14.85 -15.35 -3.31
CA LYS A 141 15.93 -15.73 -2.39
C LYS A 141 17.24 -14.99 -2.65
N ASP A 142 17.49 -14.65 -3.91
CA ASP A 142 18.71 -13.94 -4.26
C ASP A 142 18.64 -12.47 -3.86
N LYS A 143 19.83 -11.87 -3.66
CA LYS A 143 19.98 -10.50 -3.17
C LYS A 143 20.30 -9.51 -4.29
N VAL A 144 20.05 -9.90 -5.54
CA VAL A 144 20.33 -9.05 -6.70
C VAL A 144 19.39 -7.84 -6.67
N ALA A 145 19.94 -6.65 -6.89
CA ALA A 145 19.14 -5.44 -7.00
C ALA A 145 18.16 -5.51 -8.17
N VAL A 146 17.00 -4.91 -8.01
CA VAL A 146 15.93 -4.87 -9.01
C VAL A 146 15.77 -3.44 -9.51
N ASP A 147 15.73 -3.22 -10.82
CA ASP A 147 15.30 -1.94 -11.38
C ASP A 147 13.82 -2.04 -11.73
N LEU A 148 12.97 -1.12 -11.27
CA LEU A 148 11.52 -1.23 -11.51
C LEU A 148 11.13 -1.23 -13.01
N SER A 149 12.02 -0.76 -13.90
CA SER A 149 11.85 -0.92 -15.35
C SER A 149 11.79 -2.38 -15.81
N ILE A 150 12.51 -3.30 -15.15
CA ILE A 150 12.45 -4.73 -15.52
C ILE A 150 11.12 -5.36 -15.09
N ILE A 151 10.57 -4.92 -13.94
CA ILE A 151 9.24 -5.30 -13.47
C ILE A 151 8.18 -4.80 -14.45
N ALA A 152 8.29 -3.54 -14.90
CA ALA A 152 7.40 -2.99 -15.92
C ALA A 152 7.45 -3.73 -17.26
N SER A 153 8.57 -4.41 -17.56
CA SER A 153 8.71 -5.26 -18.74
C SER A 153 8.24 -6.71 -18.53
N GLY A 154 7.66 -7.04 -17.37
CA GLY A 154 7.11 -8.36 -17.06
C GLY A 154 8.15 -9.38 -16.59
N THR A 155 9.27 -8.94 -16.00
CA THR A 155 10.29 -9.83 -15.43
C THR A 155 10.33 -9.68 -13.92
N GLY A 156 10.13 -10.78 -13.18
CA GLY A 156 10.17 -10.77 -11.70
C GLY A 156 8.98 -10.08 -11.03
N GLY A 157 7.87 -9.90 -11.76
CA GLY A 157 6.68 -9.21 -11.28
C GLY A 157 5.91 -8.58 -12.45
N PHE A 158 5.02 -7.63 -12.14
CA PHE A 158 4.26 -6.87 -13.12
C PHE A 158 4.00 -5.43 -12.65
N VAL A 159 3.63 -4.56 -13.59
CA VAL A 159 3.26 -3.17 -13.31
C VAL A 159 1.74 -2.98 -13.39
N ILE A 160 1.22 -2.11 -12.53
CA ILE A 160 -0.14 -1.60 -12.53
C ILE A 160 -0.09 -0.15 -13.00
N ASN A 161 -0.65 0.14 -14.17
CA ASN A 161 -0.69 1.47 -14.76
C ASN A 161 -1.98 2.20 -14.36
N GLY A 162 -1.83 3.44 -13.90
CA GLY A 162 -2.94 4.33 -13.56
C GLY A 162 -3.92 4.59 -14.70
N GLU A 163 -5.16 4.95 -14.34
CA GLU A 163 -6.25 5.19 -15.30
C GLU A 163 -6.10 6.54 -16.02
N ASN A 164 -6.20 7.66 -15.30
CA ASN A 164 -6.12 9.00 -15.87
C ASN A 164 -5.01 9.83 -15.23
N THR A 165 -4.53 10.83 -15.98
CA THR A 165 -3.58 11.82 -15.49
C THR A 165 -4.18 12.57 -14.31
N ASN A 166 -3.40 12.80 -13.25
CA ASN A 166 -3.82 13.41 -11.97
C ASN A 166 -4.67 12.55 -11.05
N ASP A 167 -4.99 11.31 -11.40
CA ASP A 167 -5.65 10.42 -10.44
C ASP A 167 -4.71 10.06 -9.26
N LEU A 168 -3.39 10.21 -9.46
CA LEU A 168 -2.32 9.92 -8.50
C LEU A 168 -2.41 8.50 -7.93
N SER A 169 -2.71 7.53 -8.81
CA SER A 169 -2.77 6.11 -8.43
C SER A 169 -1.43 5.61 -7.88
N GLY A 170 -1.46 4.75 -6.86
CA GLY A 170 -0.25 4.30 -6.18
C GLY A 170 0.23 5.25 -5.07
N ARG A 171 -0.57 6.27 -4.72
CA ARG A 171 -0.33 7.12 -3.55
C ARG A 171 -0.46 6.37 -2.22
N SER A 172 -1.33 5.35 -2.21
CA SER A 172 -1.45 4.36 -1.14
C SER A 172 -1.62 2.99 -1.80
N VAL A 173 -0.84 2.01 -1.36
CA VAL A 173 -0.91 0.62 -1.80
C VAL A 173 -0.89 -0.31 -0.59
N SER A 174 -1.58 -1.44 -0.69
CA SER A 174 -1.57 -2.49 0.33
C SER A 174 -1.88 -3.84 -0.31
N SER A 175 -1.48 -4.93 0.36
CA SER A 175 -2.19 -6.20 0.19
C SER A 175 -3.65 -6.01 0.59
N ALA A 176 -4.53 -6.67 -0.12
CA ALA A 176 -5.95 -6.75 0.17
C ALA A 176 -6.31 -8.07 0.89
N GLY A 177 -5.41 -9.04 0.95
CA GLY A 177 -5.74 -10.44 1.26
C GLY A 177 -6.48 -11.10 0.10
N ASP A 178 -7.06 -12.29 0.30
CA ASP A 178 -7.86 -12.98 -0.71
C ASP A 178 -9.32 -12.49 -0.67
N VAL A 179 -9.57 -11.36 -1.34
CA VAL A 179 -10.91 -10.73 -1.30
C VAL A 179 -11.91 -11.43 -2.23
N ASN A 180 -11.45 -12.36 -3.05
CA ASN A 180 -12.24 -13.00 -4.09
C ASN A 180 -12.36 -14.53 -3.94
N GLY A 181 -11.62 -15.12 -3.00
CA GLY A 181 -11.68 -16.52 -2.61
C GLY A 181 -10.99 -17.47 -3.59
N ASP A 182 -10.03 -17.00 -4.38
CA ASP A 182 -9.30 -17.84 -5.34
C ASP A 182 -7.98 -18.42 -4.80
N GLY A 183 -7.62 -18.06 -3.57
CA GLY A 183 -6.44 -18.53 -2.86
C GLY A 183 -5.15 -17.80 -3.24
N LEU A 184 -5.22 -16.71 -4.00
CA LEU A 184 -4.12 -15.78 -4.19
C LEU A 184 -4.40 -14.50 -3.41
N ASP A 185 -3.36 -13.89 -2.86
CA ASP A 185 -3.51 -12.57 -2.27
C ASP A 185 -3.80 -11.52 -3.37
N ASP A 186 -4.72 -10.63 -3.08
CA ASP A 186 -5.12 -9.52 -3.93
C ASP A 186 -4.47 -8.21 -3.46
N LEU A 187 -4.63 -7.16 -4.26
CA LEU A 187 -4.01 -5.87 -4.04
C LEU A 187 -5.06 -4.76 -4.03
N ILE A 188 -4.84 -3.73 -3.21
CA ILE A 188 -5.63 -2.48 -3.28
C ILE A 188 -4.72 -1.28 -3.56
N VAL A 189 -5.12 -0.47 -4.54
CA VAL A 189 -4.40 0.73 -5.00
C VAL A 189 -5.32 1.94 -4.93
N GLY A 190 -4.93 2.94 -4.14
CA GLY A 190 -5.65 4.21 -4.01
C GLY A 190 -5.26 5.24 -5.08
N ALA A 191 -6.26 5.96 -5.57
CA ALA A 191 -6.15 7.05 -6.54
C ALA A 191 -7.07 8.21 -6.10
N TYR A 192 -6.63 8.91 -5.07
CA TYR A 192 -7.47 9.81 -4.28
C TYR A 192 -7.95 11.08 -5.01
N GLN A 193 -7.31 11.43 -6.12
CA GLN A 193 -7.70 12.58 -6.96
C GLN A 193 -8.52 12.18 -8.19
N ALA A 194 -8.90 10.91 -8.31
CA ALA A 194 -9.72 10.47 -9.43
C ALA A 194 -11.14 11.06 -9.39
N ASP A 195 -11.75 11.17 -10.57
CA ASP A 195 -13.05 11.81 -10.79
C ASP A 195 -14.15 10.80 -11.20
N PRO A 196 -14.55 9.83 -10.35
CA PRO A 196 -15.61 8.89 -10.69
C PRO A 196 -16.94 9.61 -10.92
N ASP A 197 -17.68 9.20 -11.95
CA ASP A 197 -18.99 9.75 -12.30
C ASP A 197 -19.04 11.29 -12.43
N ASN A 198 -17.93 11.92 -12.84
CA ASN A 198 -17.73 13.38 -12.91
C ASN A 198 -17.79 14.10 -11.55
N LYS A 199 -17.46 13.42 -10.46
CA LYS A 199 -17.29 14.03 -9.13
C LYS A 199 -15.82 14.35 -8.91
N SER A 200 -15.47 15.63 -9.04
CA SER A 200 -14.08 16.11 -8.89
C SER A 200 -13.46 15.61 -7.59
N ASN A 201 -12.29 14.98 -7.64
CA ASN A 201 -11.53 14.48 -6.49
C ASN A 201 -12.35 13.63 -5.50
N ALA A 202 -13.41 12.96 -5.96
CA ALA A 202 -14.12 12.02 -5.09
C ALA A 202 -13.21 10.81 -4.75
N GLY A 203 -12.25 10.53 -5.62
CA GLY A 203 -11.26 9.48 -5.47
C GLY A 203 -11.79 8.12 -5.92
N LYS A 204 -10.86 7.23 -6.26
CA LYS A 204 -11.12 5.82 -6.57
C LYS A 204 -10.12 4.96 -5.81
N SER A 205 -10.53 3.74 -5.50
CA SER A 205 -9.62 2.65 -5.17
C SER A 205 -9.83 1.51 -6.15
N TYR A 206 -8.77 0.76 -6.45
CA TYR A 206 -8.83 -0.37 -7.38
C TYR A 206 -8.36 -1.61 -6.65
N VAL A 207 -9.18 -2.65 -6.70
CA VAL A 207 -8.80 -3.98 -6.29
C VAL A 207 -8.26 -4.68 -7.52
N VAL A 208 -7.04 -5.19 -7.43
CA VAL A 208 -6.36 -5.94 -8.50
C VAL A 208 -6.14 -7.34 -7.99
N PHE A 209 -6.69 -8.32 -8.69
CA PHE A 209 -6.60 -9.71 -8.26
C PHE A 209 -5.20 -10.30 -8.48
N GLY A 210 -4.80 -11.20 -7.58
CA GLY A 210 -3.60 -12.01 -7.71
C GLY A 210 -3.58 -12.77 -9.04
N LYS A 211 -2.38 -12.96 -9.60
CA LYS A 211 -2.19 -13.67 -10.87
C LYS A 211 -0.78 -14.21 -11.06
N THR A 212 -0.72 -15.34 -11.78
CA THR A 212 0.54 -16.05 -12.09
C THR A 212 1.28 -15.48 -13.31
N ASP A 213 0.55 -14.90 -14.26
CA ASP A 213 1.16 -14.24 -15.42
C ASP A 213 1.76 -12.88 -15.03
N LYS A 214 2.65 -12.35 -15.87
CA LYS A 214 3.41 -11.12 -15.60
C LYS A 214 2.97 -9.96 -16.49
N ASP A 215 1.80 -10.09 -17.12
CA ASP A 215 1.28 -9.06 -18.00
C ASP A 215 0.93 -7.81 -17.17
N ALA A 216 1.14 -6.64 -17.75
CA ALA A 216 0.80 -5.38 -17.09
C ALA A 216 -0.72 -5.25 -16.89
N VAL A 217 -1.12 -4.73 -15.73
CA VAL A 217 -2.51 -4.37 -15.42
C VAL A 217 -2.73 -2.90 -15.76
N ASN A 218 -3.82 -2.59 -16.45
CA ASN A 218 -4.23 -1.20 -16.70
C ASN A 218 -5.53 -0.93 -15.94
N LEU A 219 -5.51 0.02 -15.00
CA LEU A 219 -6.65 0.31 -14.13
C LEU A 219 -7.89 0.78 -14.92
N SER A 220 -7.70 1.37 -16.09
CA SER A 220 -8.78 1.72 -17.03
C SER A 220 -9.58 0.51 -17.55
N THR A 221 -9.02 -0.70 -17.48
CA THR A 221 -9.58 -1.92 -18.06
C THR A 221 -9.24 -3.14 -17.22
N LEU A 222 -9.69 -3.18 -15.96
CA LEU A 222 -9.46 -4.33 -15.06
C LEU A 222 -10.08 -5.64 -15.59
N GLY A 223 -11.26 -5.56 -16.20
CA GLY A 223 -11.92 -6.73 -16.80
C GLY A 223 -12.16 -7.83 -15.78
N THR A 224 -11.49 -8.98 -15.95
CA THR A 224 -11.59 -10.11 -15.01
C THR A 224 -10.59 -10.07 -13.87
N GLY A 225 -9.61 -9.17 -13.90
CA GLY A 225 -8.51 -9.10 -12.95
C GLY A 225 -8.73 -8.13 -11.79
N GLY A 226 -9.98 -7.79 -11.46
CA GLY A 226 -10.29 -6.91 -10.34
C GLY A 226 -11.59 -6.13 -10.48
N PHE A 227 -11.79 -5.16 -9.59
CA PHE A 227 -12.91 -4.21 -9.63
C PHE A 227 -12.52 -2.84 -9.07
N VAL A 228 -13.35 -1.83 -9.34
CA VAL A 228 -13.15 -0.44 -8.87
C VAL A 228 -14.11 -0.11 -7.74
N ILE A 229 -13.64 0.70 -6.79
CA ILE A 229 -14.41 1.31 -5.70
C ILE A 229 -14.45 2.81 -5.97
N ASN A 230 -15.64 3.35 -6.26
CA ASN A 230 -15.84 4.75 -6.59
C ASN A 230 -16.21 5.58 -5.35
N GLY A 231 -15.54 6.73 -5.20
CA GLY A 231 -15.80 7.73 -4.17
C GLY A 231 -17.23 8.26 -4.11
N GLU A 232 -17.64 8.67 -2.91
CA GLU A 232 -19.00 9.08 -2.61
C GLU A 232 -19.33 10.48 -3.16
N ASN A 233 -18.66 11.53 -2.69
CA ASN A 233 -18.91 12.92 -3.07
C ASN A 233 -17.64 13.59 -3.60
N ALA A 234 -17.82 14.68 -4.34
CA ALA A 234 -16.70 15.50 -4.79
C ALA A 234 -15.88 16.00 -3.59
N ASP A 235 -14.57 16.06 -3.78
CA ASP A 235 -13.57 16.51 -2.80
C ASP A 235 -13.44 15.65 -1.53
N ASP A 236 -14.10 14.48 -1.45
CA ASP A 236 -13.95 13.54 -0.33
C ASP A 236 -12.55 12.89 -0.27
N SER A 237 -11.82 12.86 -1.41
CA SER A 237 -10.48 12.27 -1.55
C SER A 237 -10.40 10.80 -1.08
N SER A 238 -11.39 9.98 -1.43
CA SER A 238 -11.41 8.56 -1.07
C SER A 238 -10.25 7.79 -1.73
N GLY A 239 -9.64 6.84 -1.01
CA GLY A 239 -8.44 6.15 -1.48
C GLY A 239 -7.14 6.89 -1.17
N ILE A 240 -7.17 7.94 -0.33
CA ILE A 240 -5.96 8.55 0.23
C ILE A 240 -5.15 7.55 1.06
N SER A 241 -5.87 6.63 1.71
CA SER A 241 -5.35 5.52 2.49
C SER A 241 -6.23 4.30 2.22
N VAL A 242 -5.58 3.16 1.98
CA VAL A 242 -6.22 1.87 1.70
C VAL A 242 -5.48 0.77 2.43
N SER A 243 -6.19 -0.24 2.88
CA SER A 243 -5.63 -1.43 3.53
C SER A 243 -6.61 -2.60 3.37
N SER A 244 -6.11 -3.83 3.51
CA SER A 244 -6.96 -4.94 3.95
C SER A 244 -7.55 -4.61 5.32
N ALA A 245 -8.77 -5.04 5.57
CA ALA A 245 -9.41 -5.05 6.87
C ALA A 245 -9.37 -6.44 7.53
N GLY A 246 -8.91 -7.48 6.81
CA GLY A 246 -9.12 -8.88 7.20
C GLY A 246 -10.58 -9.31 7.04
N ASP A 247 -10.98 -10.45 7.58
CA ASP A 247 -12.38 -10.91 7.53
C ASP A 247 -13.16 -10.30 8.72
N VAL A 248 -13.72 -9.11 8.52
CA VAL A 248 -14.42 -8.39 9.59
C VAL A 248 -15.88 -8.84 9.73
N ASN A 249 -16.37 -9.64 8.78
CA ASN A 249 -17.77 -10.03 8.68
C ASN A 249 -18.00 -11.55 8.89
N GLY A 250 -16.93 -12.35 8.85
CA GLY A 250 -16.90 -13.77 9.12
C GLY A 250 -17.34 -14.65 7.94
N ASP A 251 -17.24 -14.16 6.71
CA ASP A 251 -17.63 -14.92 5.50
C ASP A 251 -16.48 -15.68 4.83
N GLY A 252 -15.25 -15.50 5.34
CA GLY A 252 -14.05 -16.17 4.87
C GLY A 252 -13.41 -15.50 3.65
N LEU A 253 -13.84 -14.30 3.26
CA LEU A 253 -13.15 -13.44 2.31
C LEU A 253 -12.52 -12.27 3.06
N ASP A 254 -11.34 -11.85 2.63
CA ASP A 254 -10.76 -10.63 3.20
C ASP A 254 -11.56 -9.40 2.76
N ASP A 255 -11.80 -8.50 3.71
CA ASP A 255 -12.49 -7.23 3.52
C ASP A 255 -11.48 -6.09 3.33
N LEU A 256 -11.97 -4.92 2.92
CA LEU A 256 -11.16 -3.76 2.58
C LEU A 256 -11.56 -2.57 3.43
N ILE A 257 -10.60 -1.70 3.75
CA ILE A 257 -10.88 -0.39 4.35
C ILE A 257 -10.30 0.73 3.48
N VAL A 258 -11.13 1.74 3.20
CA VAL A 258 -10.81 2.89 2.34
C VAL A 258 -11.09 4.18 3.11
N GLY A 259 -10.06 5.01 3.28
CA GLY A 259 -10.18 6.32 3.92
C GLY A 259 -10.55 7.44 2.94
N ALA A 260 -11.36 8.39 3.41
CA ALA A 260 -11.80 9.60 2.71
C ALA A 260 -11.76 10.78 3.71
N TYR A 261 -10.56 11.28 3.97
CA TYR A 261 -10.29 12.20 5.07
C TYR A 261 -10.93 13.59 4.94
N GLN A 262 -11.33 13.97 3.72
CA GLN A 262 -11.96 15.27 3.45
C GLN A 262 -13.47 15.19 3.39
N ALA A 263 -14.05 14.00 3.62
CA ALA A 263 -15.49 13.84 3.58
C ALA A 263 -16.20 14.62 4.69
N ASP A 264 -17.44 15.04 4.39
CA ASP A 264 -18.27 15.88 5.26
C ASP A 264 -19.48 15.13 5.86
N PRO A 265 -19.30 14.08 6.69
CA PRO A 265 -20.41 13.37 7.30
C PRO A 265 -21.26 14.31 8.17
N ASP A 266 -22.58 14.17 8.09
CA ASP A 266 -23.54 14.95 8.88
C ASP A 266 -23.36 16.48 8.80
N ASN A 267 -22.83 16.99 7.66
CA ASN A 267 -22.47 18.39 7.42
C ASN A 267 -21.34 18.92 8.32
N LYS A 268 -20.41 18.05 8.74
CA LYS A 268 -19.21 18.43 9.49
C LYS A 268 -18.03 18.48 8.54
N SER A 269 -17.59 19.69 8.19
CA SER A 269 -16.50 19.93 7.24
C SER A 269 -15.26 19.10 7.62
N ASN A 270 -14.71 18.33 6.68
CA ASN A 270 -13.50 17.51 6.84
C ASN A 270 -13.46 16.65 8.11
N ALA A 271 -14.62 16.22 8.62
CA ALA A 271 -14.62 15.25 9.73
C ALA A 271 -14.02 13.91 9.25
N GLY A 272 -14.17 13.62 7.96
CA GLY A 272 -13.63 12.44 7.30
C GLY A 272 -14.53 11.22 7.45
N LYS A 273 -14.36 10.25 6.55
CA LYS A 273 -15.03 8.95 6.58
C LYS A 273 -14.03 7.84 6.32
N SER A 274 -14.31 6.67 6.87
CA SER A 274 -13.70 5.40 6.43
C SER A 274 -14.81 4.45 6.00
N TYR A 275 -14.57 3.73 4.92
CA TYR A 275 -15.52 2.78 4.35
C TYR A 275 -14.93 1.39 4.46
N VAL A 276 -15.64 0.48 5.09
CA VAL A 276 -15.35 -0.94 5.02
C VAL A 276 -16.15 -1.53 3.87
N VAL A 277 -15.47 -2.18 2.93
CA VAL A 277 -16.05 -2.82 1.75
C VAL A 277 -15.80 -4.31 1.85
N PHE A 278 -16.85 -5.12 1.84
CA PHE A 278 -16.70 -6.55 2.02
C PHE A 278 -16.13 -7.24 0.77
N GLY A 279 -15.34 -8.29 1.01
CA GLY A 279 -14.83 -9.18 -0.01
C GLY A 279 -15.96 -9.76 -0.86
N LYS A 280 -15.69 -9.99 -2.15
CA LYS A 280 -16.69 -10.51 -3.09
C LYS A 280 -16.08 -11.19 -4.30
N THR A 281 -16.80 -12.19 -4.80
CA THR A 281 -16.40 -13.01 -5.96
C THR A 281 -16.79 -12.37 -7.31
N ASP A 282 -17.85 -11.55 -7.31
CA ASP A 282 -18.24 -10.79 -8.50
C ASP A 282 -17.30 -9.60 -8.72
N LYS A 283 -17.34 -9.00 -9.91
CA LYS A 283 -16.38 -7.99 -10.35
C LYS A 283 -17.04 -6.65 -10.62
N ASP A 284 -18.27 -6.49 -10.16
CA ASP A 284 -19.02 -5.26 -10.33
C ASP A 284 -18.37 -4.16 -9.50
N ALA A 285 -18.44 -2.93 -10.01
CA ALA A 285 -17.93 -1.76 -9.32
C ALA A 285 -18.71 -1.53 -8.02
N VAL A 286 -18.00 -1.14 -6.97
CA VAL A 286 -18.59 -0.71 -5.70
C VAL A 286 -18.70 0.81 -5.71
N ASN A 287 -19.84 1.35 -5.31
CA ASN A 287 -20.01 2.79 -5.11
C ASN A 287 -20.15 3.05 -3.61
N LEU A 288 -19.23 3.85 -3.04
CA LEU A 288 -19.22 4.14 -1.59
C LEU A 288 -20.50 4.85 -1.11
N SER A 289 -21.22 5.53 -2.01
CA SER A 289 -22.54 6.10 -1.72
C SER A 289 -23.64 5.09 -1.46
N THR A 290 -23.45 3.82 -1.83
CA THR A 290 -24.48 2.78 -1.81
C THR A 290 -23.91 1.40 -1.47
N LEU A 291 -23.20 1.27 -0.35
CA LEU A 291 -22.62 -0.01 0.08
C LEU A 291 -23.67 -1.10 0.35
N GLY A 292 -24.84 -0.73 0.87
CA GLY A 292 -25.92 -1.68 1.15
C GLY A 292 -25.48 -2.75 2.14
N THR A 293 -25.46 -4.01 1.71
CA THR A 293 -24.97 -5.14 2.52
C THR A 293 -23.52 -5.51 2.23
N GLY A 294 -22.86 -4.85 1.28
CA GLY A 294 -21.48 -5.12 0.90
C GLY A 294 -20.46 -4.26 1.67
N GLY A 295 -20.82 -3.78 2.86
CA GLY A 295 -19.94 -2.95 3.68
C GLY A 295 -20.66 -2.00 4.62
N PHE A 296 -19.90 -1.15 5.29
CA PHE A 296 -20.39 -0.10 6.20
C PHE A 296 -19.47 1.12 6.23
N VAL A 297 -19.94 2.21 6.85
CA VAL A 297 -19.22 3.49 6.94
C VAL A 297 -18.96 3.86 8.39
N ILE A 298 -17.76 4.35 8.66
CA ILE A 298 -17.32 4.93 9.93
C ILE A 298 -17.15 6.44 9.69
N ASN A 299 -18.03 7.23 10.29
CA ASN A 299 -17.97 8.68 10.18
C ASN A 299 -17.00 9.27 11.23
N GLY A 300 -16.21 10.26 10.83
CA GLY A 300 -15.50 11.13 11.74
C GLY A 300 -16.45 11.91 12.65
N GLU A 301 -15.99 12.22 13.85
CA GLU A 301 -16.85 12.75 14.90
C GLU A 301 -17.03 14.26 14.82
N ASN A 302 -15.94 15.03 14.72
CA ASN A 302 -15.95 16.49 14.70
C ASN A 302 -15.40 17.05 13.40
N ALA A 303 -15.78 18.30 13.09
CA ALA A 303 -15.23 18.99 11.94
C ALA A 303 -13.69 19.10 12.05
N ASP A 304 -13.03 18.97 10.90
CA ASP A 304 -11.58 19.03 10.72
C ASP A 304 -10.77 17.88 11.33
N ASP A 305 -11.39 16.89 11.99
CA ASP A 305 -10.71 15.70 12.55
C ASP A 305 -9.91 14.89 11.51
N SER A 306 -10.33 14.96 10.24
CA SER A 306 -9.72 14.24 9.12
C SER A 306 -9.63 12.72 9.36
N SER A 307 -10.68 12.13 9.92
CA SER A 307 -10.78 10.68 10.13
C SER A 307 -10.64 9.92 8.80
N GLY A 308 -9.89 8.83 8.79
CA GLY A 308 -9.61 8.08 7.57
C GLY A 308 -8.41 8.61 6.78
N ILE A 309 -7.61 9.55 7.34
CA ILE A 309 -6.32 9.93 6.75
C ILE A 309 -5.32 8.77 6.73
N SER A 310 -5.46 7.84 7.67
CA SER A 310 -4.74 6.57 7.71
C SER A 310 -5.67 5.46 8.20
N VAL A 311 -5.64 4.32 7.54
CA VAL A 311 -6.41 3.12 7.90
C VAL A 311 -5.51 1.89 7.87
N SER A 312 -5.81 0.90 8.68
CA SER A 312 -5.11 -0.39 8.72
C SER A 312 -6.00 -1.46 9.33
N SER A 313 -5.79 -2.72 8.96
CA SER A 313 -6.23 -3.84 9.81
C SER A 313 -5.48 -3.80 11.15
N ALA A 314 -6.14 -4.27 12.20
CA ALA A 314 -5.58 -4.51 13.52
C ALA A 314 -5.41 -6.01 13.83
N GLY A 315 -5.94 -6.88 12.95
CA GLY A 315 -6.22 -8.28 13.26
C GLY A 315 -7.30 -8.43 14.33
N ASP A 316 -7.62 -9.66 14.72
CA ASP A 316 -8.49 -9.94 15.88
C ASP A 316 -7.81 -9.56 17.21
N VAL A 317 -7.96 -8.30 17.64
CA VAL A 317 -7.33 -7.80 18.88
C VAL A 317 -8.12 -8.17 20.13
N ASN A 318 -9.37 -8.59 19.96
CA ASN A 318 -10.29 -8.83 21.06
C ASN A 318 -10.57 -10.33 21.32
N GLY A 319 -10.20 -11.19 20.37
CA GLY A 319 -10.31 -12.65 20.43
C GLY A 319 -11.70 -13.20 20.06
N ASP A 320 -12.50 -12.48 19.27
CA ASP A 320 -13.85 -12.92 18.86
C ASP A 320 -13.88 -13.67 17.52
N GLY A 321 -12.74 -13.75 16.85
CA GLY A 321 -12.58 -14.44 15.57
C GLY A 321 -12.95 -13.60 14.35
N LEU A 322 -13.21 -12.30 14.51
CA LEU A 322 -13.32 -11.33 13.43
C LEU A 322 -12.14 -10.37 13.48
N ASP A 323 -11.67 -9.93 12.33
CA ASP A 323 -10.61 -8.94 12.30
C ASP A 323 -11.12 -7.55 12.72
N ASP A 324 -10.30 -6.85 13.50
CA ASP A 324 -10.55 -5.47 13.91
C ASP A 324 -9.79 -4.49 12.98
N LEU A 325 -10.16 -3.22 13.04
CA LEU A 325 -9.60 -2.15 12.20
C LEU A 325 -9.18 -0.95 13.05
N ILE A 326 -8.20 -0.20 12.55
CA ILE A 326 -7.73 1.05 13.14
C ILE A 326 -7.92 2.18 12.12
N VAL A 327 -8.52 3.28 12.59
CA VAL A 327 -8.72 4.50 11.83
C VAL A 327 -8.03 5.66 12.54
N GLY A 328 -7.13 6.33 11.83
CA GLY A 328 -6.48 7.55 12.30
C GLY A 328 -7.31 8.79 12.00
N ALA A 329 -7.35 9.70 12.97
CA ALA A 329 -7.92 11.04 12.85
C ALA A 329 -6.87 12.04 13.37
N TYR A 330 -5.99 12.48 12.48
CA TYR A 330 -4.75 13.18 12.84
C TYR A 330 -4.99 14.51 13.58
N TRP A 331 -6.14 15.14 13.35
CA TRP A 331 -6.49 16.44 13.91
C TRP A 331 -7.53 16.36 15.03
N ALA A 332 -7.98 15.16 15.40
CA ALA A 332 -8.94 15.00 16.47
C ALA A 332 -8.33 15.37 17.83
N ASP A 333 -9.05 16.20 18.59
CA ASP A 333 -8.72 16.52 19.97
C ASP A 333 -9.16 15.35 20.90
N PRO A 334 -8.34 14.92 21.88
CA PRO A 334 -8.66 13.81 22.79
C PRO A 334 -9.80 14.06 23.79
#